data_AF-A0A941R3S8-F1
#
_entry.id   AF-A0A941R3S8-F1
#
_cell.length_a   1.000
_cell.length_b   1.000
_cell.length_c   1.000
_cell.angle_alpha   90.00
_cell.angle_beta   90.00
_cell.angle_gamma   90.00
#
_symmetry.space_group_name_H-M   'P 1'
#
loop_
_entity.id
_entity.type
_entity.pdbx_description
1 polymer ?
#
loop_
_entity_poly.entity_id
_entity_poly.type
_entity_poly.pdbx_seq_one_letter_code
_entity_poly.pdbx_strand_id
1 'polypeptide(L)'
;MNSKLNILFWVLRVLAAGILLQTLFFKFTGHPESIYIFETVGLEPFGRYASGITELFAAIFLLIPRFNWLGALLSLGVMSGAIVSHLTVLGIEVKEDG
;
A
#
# COMPACT_ATOMS: atom_id res chain seq x y z
N MET A 1 2.42 6.52 28.85
CA MET A 1 1.44 6.32 27.75
C MET A 1 0.32 5.45 28.29
N ASN A 2 -0.94 5.87 28.17
CA ASN A 2 -2.10 5.12 28.69
C ASN A 2 -2.18 3.75 28.00
N SER A 3 -2.33 2.66 28.76
CA SER A 3 -2.38 1.30 28.21
C SER A 3 -3.46 1.12 27.15
N LYS A 4 -4.59 1.83 27.28
CA LYS A 4 -5.67 1.83 26.27
C LYS A 4 -5.23 2.47 24.95
N LEU A 5 -4.48 3.57 25.00
CA LEU A 5 -3.94 4.22 23.80
C LEU A 5 -2.89 3.34 23.11
N ASN A 6 -2.08 2.62 23.88
CA ASN A 6 -1.08 1.70 23.33
C ASN A 6 -1.73 0.55 22.56
N ILE A 7 -2.81 -0.02 23.11
CA ILE A 7 -3.60 -1.07 22.45
C ILE A 7 -4.20 -0.53 21.16
N LEU A 8 -4.83 0.65 21.20
CA LEU A 8 -5.41 1.29 20.03
C LEU A 8 -4.37 1.49 18.91
N PHE A 9 -3.20 2.04 19.22
CA PHE A 9 -2.14 2.22 18.23
C PHE A 9 -1.64 0.89 17.65
N TRP A 10 -1.54 -0.16 18.46
CA TRP A 10 -1.16 -1.48 17.96
C TRP A 10 -2.20 -2.06 17.02
N VAL A 11 -3.48 -1.95 17.35
CA VAL A 11 -4.59 -2.40 16.48
C VAL A 11 -4.53 -1.67 15.14
N LEU A 12 -4.41 -0.34 15.14
CA LEU A 12 -4.31 0.44 13.90
C LEU A 12 -3.11 0.04 13.03
N ARG A 13 -1.95 -0.22 13.66
CA ARG A 13 -0.73 -0.65 12.95
C ARG A 13 -0.89 -2.03 12.32
N VAL A 14 -1.50 -2.98 13.04
CA VAL A 14 -1.76 -4.33 12.52
C VAL A 14 -2.78 -4.29 11.39
N LEU A 15 -3.83 -3.49 11.51
CA LEU A 15 -4.83 -3.31 10.46
C LEU A 15 -4.19 -2.72 9.19
N ALA A 16 -3.44 -1.62 9.31
CA ALA A 16 -2.77 -1.00 8.18
C ALA A 16 -1.75 -1.95 7.51
N ALA A 17 -0.94 -2.67 8.31
CA ALA A 17 -0.03 -3.67 7.78
C ALA A 17 -0.77 -4.81 7.08
N GLY A 18 -1.90 -5.27 7.63
CA GLY A 18 -2.75 -6.30 7.03
C GLY A 18 -3.28 -5.90 5.65
N ILE A 19 -3.77 -4.67 5.51
CA ILE A 19 -4.24 -4.13 4.22
C ILE A 19 -3.11 -4.08 3.20
N LEU A 20 -1.93 -3.56 3.58
CA LEU A 20 -0.76 -3.51 2.70
C LEU A 20 -0.33 -4.92 2.27
N LEU A 21 -0.31 -5.90 3.19
CA LEU A 21 0.07 -7.27 2.85
C LEU A 21 -0.93 -7.92 1.88
N GLN A 22 -2.22 -7.60 1.99
CA GLN A 22 -3.23 -8.07 1.05
C GLN A 22 -2.97 -7.54 -0.37
N THR A 23 -2.59 -6.27 -0.53
CA THR A 23 -2.32 -5.68 -1.87
C THR A 23 -1.11 -6.31 -2.54
N LEU A 24 -0.11 -6.75 -1.77
CA LEU A 24 1.08 -7.44 -2.29
C LEU A 24 0.74 -8.71 -3.05
N PHE A 25 -0.27 -9.46 -2.61
CA PHE A 25 -0.68 -10.69 -3.28
C PHE A 25 -1.01 -10.40 -4.74
N PHE A 26 -1.85 -9.40 -5.02
CA PHE A 26 -2.22 -9.03 -6.38
C PHE A 26 -1.02 -8.53 -7.20
N LYS A 27 -0.14 -7.74 -6.58
CA LYS A 27 1.04 -7.18 -7.26
C LYS A 27 2.07 -8.23 -7.62
N PHE A 28 2.41 -9.15 -6.69
CA PHE A 28 3.45 -10.14 -6.93
C PHE A 28 2.98 -11.36 -7.72
N THR A 29 1.70 -11.73 -7.63
CA THR A 29 1.12 -12.79 -8.48
C THR A 29 0.82 -12.32 -9.91
N GLY A 30 0.88 -11.01 -10.18
CA GLY A 30 0.56 -10.46 -11.50
C GLY A 30 -0.93 -10.58 -11.81
N HIS A 31 -1.79 -10.26 -10.84
CA HIS A 31 -3.24 -10.29 -11.06
C HIS A 31 -3.60 -9.38 -12.25
N PRO A 32 -4.54 -9.77 -13.14
CA PRO A 32 -4.85 -9.03 -14.38
C PRO A 32 -5.26 -7.57 -14.15
N GLU A 33 -5.89 -7.27 -13.02
CA GLU A 33 -6.22 -5.91 -12.62
C GLU A 33 -4.98 -5.11 -12.21
N SER A 34 -4.07 -5.72 -11.45
CA SER A 34 -2.81 -5.08 -11.06
C SER A 34 -1.95 -4.76 -12.28
N ILE A 35 -1.83 -5.69 -13.23
CA ILE A 35 -1.11 -5.46 -14.49
C ILE A 35 -1.76 -4.29 -15.24
N TYR A 36 -3.08 -4.32 -15.43
CA TYR A 36 -3.81 -3.25 -16.12
C TYR A 36 -3.60 -1.87 -15.50
N ILE A 37 -3.69 -1.74 -14.17
CA ILE A 37 -3.47 -0.46 -13.48
C ILE A 37 -2.06 0.07 -13.80
N PHE A 38 -1.03 -0.77 -13.65
CA PHE A 38 0.36 -0.36 -13.87
C PHE A 38 0.70 -0.12 -15.34
N GLU A 39 0.06 -0.83 -16.27
CA GLU A 39 0.17 -0.56 -17.72
C GLU A 39 -0.47 0.79 -18.06
N THR A 40 -1.64 1.08 -17.49
CA THR A 40 -2.39 2.32 -17.75
C THR A 40 -1.62 3.56 -17.29
N VAL A 41 -0.91 3.48 -16.16
CA VAL A 41 -0.02 4.56 -15.70
C VAL A 41 1.37 4.55 -16.37
N GLY A 42 1.65 3.61 -17.27
CA GLY A 42 2.91 3.51 -18.00
C GLY A 42 4.10 3.06 -17.16
N LEU A 43 3.86 2.35 -16.04
CA LEU A 43 4.89 1.91 -15.10
C LEU A 43 5.04 0.39 -15.00
N GLU A 44 4.31 -0.40 -15.77
CA GLU A 44 4.50 -1.86 -15.82
C GLU A 44 5.86 -2.22 -16.48
N PRO A 45 6.58 -3.26 -16.00
CA PRO A 45 6.37 -4.05 -14.77
C PRO A 45 7.01 -3.40 -13.54
N PHE A 46 7.93 -2.46 -13.77
CA PHE A 46 8.86 -1.98 -12.76
C PHE A 46 8.13 -1.30 -11.60
N GLY A 47 7.19 -0.40 -11.88
CA GLY A 47 6.37 0.28 -10.87
C GLY A 47 5.51 -0.68 -10.05
N ARG A 48 5.00 -1.75 -10.66
CA ARG A 48 4.22 -2.78 -9.94
C ARG A 48 5.07 -3.46 -8.87
N TYR A 49 6.25 -3.95 -9.27
CA TYR A 49 7.17 -4.61 -8.33
C TYR A 49 7.81 -3.63 -7.35
N ALA A 50 8.20 -2.44 -7.78
CA ALA A 50 8.77 -1.41 -6.92
C ALA A 50 7.78 -0.98 -5.84
N SER A 51 6.53 -0.68 -6.22
CA SER A 51 5.45 -0.36 -5.28
C SER A 51 5.18 -1.52 -4.32
N GLY A 52 5.13 -2.77 -4.81
CA GLY A 52 4.96 -3.94 -3.95
C GLY A 52 6.12 -4.13 -2.96
N ILE A 53 7.37 -3.95 -3.38
CA ILE A 53 8.53 -4.03 -2.48
C ILE A 53 8.47 -2.91 -1.42
N THR A 54 8.11 -1.68 -1.82
CA THR A 54 7.95 -0.57 -0.87
C THR A 54 6.83 -0.85 0.14
N GLU A 55 5.69 -1.39 -0.28
CA GLU A 55 4.57 -1.76 0.60
C GLU A 55 4.95 -2.89 1.57
N LEU A 56 5.77 -3.86 1.13
CA LEU A 56 6.28 -4.92 1.99
C LEU A 56 7.15 -4.34 3.12
N PHE A 57 8.08 -3.45 2.79
CA PHE A 57 8.88 -2.77 3.81
C PHE A 57 8.03 -1.89 4.72
N ALA A 58 7.04 -1.19 4.16
CA ALA A 58 6.11 -0.37 4.93
C ALA A 58 5.34 -1.21 5.96
N ALA A 59 4.77 -2.35 5.56
CA ALA A 59 4.06 -3.26 6.44
C ALA A 59 4.96 -3.83 7.56
N ILE A 60 6.17 -4.28 7.22
CA ILE A 60 7.13 -4.81 8.21
C ILE A 60 7.52 -3.72 9.21
N PHE A 61 7.87 -2.53 8.73
CA PHE A 61 8.28 -1.42 9.60
C PHE A 61 7.14 -0.89 10.46
N LEU A 62 5.90 -0.92 9.97
CA LEU A 62 4.72 -0.60 10.77
C LEU A 62 4.58 -1.54 11.97
N LEU A 63 5.03 -2.80 11.91
CA LEU A 63 4.93 -3.73 13.03
C LEU A 63 6.11 -3.60 14.02
N ILE A 64 7.28 -3.15 13.58
CA ILE A 64 8.45 -2.96 14.45
C ILE A 64 8.36 -1.60 15.17
N PRO A 65 8.20 -1.54 16.52
CA PRO A 65 8.00 -0.28 17.23
C PRO A 65 9.08 0.78 17.01
N ARG A 66 10.33 0.36 16.76
CA ARG A 66 11.46 1.26 16.46
C ARG A 66 11.38 1.93 15.08
N PHE A 67 10.73 1.28 14.11
CA PHE A 67 10.66 1.74 12.71
C PHE A 67 9.25 2.15 12.28
N ASN A 68 8.29 2.24 13.21
CA ASN A 68 6.89 2.53 12.90
C ASN A 68 6.68 3.83 12.12
N TRP A 69 7.46 4.87 12.43
CA TRP A 69 7.41 6.17 11.76
C TRP A 69 7.86 6.06 10.30
N LEU A 70 8.86 5.22 10.03
CA LEU A 70 9.36 4.97 8.69
C LEU A 70 8.34 4.14 7.89
N GLY A 71 7.75 3.12 8.53
CA GLY A 71 6.65 2.36 7.92
C GLY A 71 5.45 3.24 7.57
N ALA A 72 5.08 4.17 8.45
CA ALA A 72 4.03 5.15 8.19
C ALA A 72 4.38 6.11 7.04
N LEU A 73 5.62 6.61 6.99
CA LEU A 73 6.08 7.49 5.91
C LEU A 73 6.06 6.77 4.55
N LEU A 74 6.55 5.53 4.50
CA LEU A 74 6.50 4.71 3.28
C LEU A 74 5.05 4.48 2.86
N SER A 75 4.18 4.07 3.78
CA SER A 75 2.74 3.86 3.53
C SER A 75 2.09 5.11 2.95
N LEU A 76 2.36 6.28 3.54
CA LEU A 76 1.86 7.56 3.04
C LEU A 76 2.36 7.84 1.62
N GLY A 77 3.63 7.56 1.33
CA GLY A 77 4.21 7.74 -0.01
C GLY A 77 3.49 6.90 -1.07
N VAL A 78 3.34 5.60 -0.83
CA VAL A 78 2.66 4.71 -1.79
C VAL A 78 1.17 5.05 -1.95
N MET A 79 0.46 5.33 -0.85
CA MET A 79 -0.95 5.71 -0.89
C MET A 79 -1.15 7.04 -1.61
N SER A 80 -0.28 8.02 -1.38
CA SER A 80 -0.31 9.30 -2.11
C SER A 80 -0.11 9.08 -3.61
N GLY A 81 0.84 8.23 -4.00
CA GLY A 81 1.06 7.86 -5.40
C GLY A 81 -0.19 7.23 -6.03
N ALA A 82 -0.82 6.28 -5.34
CA ALA A 82 -2.05 5.63 -5.81
C ALA A 82 -3.21 6.64 -5.96
N ILE A 83 -3.43 7.51 -4.97
CA ILE A 83 -4.47 8.54 -5.03
C ILE A 83 -4.23 9.48 -6.21
N VAL A 84 -2.99 9.95 -6.40
CA VAL A 84 -2.65 10.82 -7.53
C VAL A 84 -2.91 10.11 -8.87
N SER A 85 -2.56 8.82 -9.00
CA SER A 85 -2.85 8.09 -10.24
C SER A 85 -4.35 7.94 -10.50
N HIS A 86 -5.18 7.75 -9.46
CA HIS A 86 -6.64 7.73 -9.60
C HIS A 86 -7.21 9.09 -10.01
N LEU A 87 -6.72 10.17 -9.41
CA LEU A 87 -7.21 11.52 -9.72
C LEU A 87 -6.76 12.05 -11.09
N THR A 88 -5.73 11.45 -11.71
CA THR A 88 -5.12 11.99 -12.94
C THR A 88 -5.24 11.08 -14.15
N VAL A 89 -5.00 9.77 -13.99
CA VAL A 89 -4.85 8.83 -15.11
C VAL A 89 -5.93 7.75 -15.10
N LEU A 90 -6.16 7.10 -13.96
CA LEU A 90 -7.05 5.93 -13.86
C LEU A 90 -8.53 6.30 -13.76
N GLY A 91 -8.85 7.43 -13.14
CA GLY A 91 -10.23 7.79 -12.78
C GLY A 91 -10.67 7.19 -11.44
N ILE A 92 -11.96 7.42 -11.11
CA ILE A 92 -12.57 6.99 -9.83
C ILE A 92 -12.88 5.48 -9.83
N GLU A 93 -13.18 4.91 -10.99
CA GLU A 93 -13.58 3.52 -11.17
C GLU A 93 -12.70 2.87 -12.25
N VAL A 94 -12.20 1.67 -11.95
CA VAL A 94 -11.31 0.89 -12.81
C VAL A 94 -11.92 -0.49 -12.99
N LYS A 95 -12.32 -0.85 -14.23
CA LYS A 95 -12.93 -2.17 -14.53
C LYS A 95 -14.20 -2.49 -13.70
N GLU A 96 -15.06 -1.50 -13.49
CA GLU A 96 -16.33 -1.67 -12.77
C GLU A 96 -16.14 -2.08 -11.29
N ASP A 97 -15.05 -1.66 -10.66
CA ASP A 97 -14.67 -1.98 -9.27
C ASP A 97 -15.27 -1.04 -8.21
N GLY A 98 -16.25 -0.20 -8.59
CA GLY A 98 -16.85 0.87 -7.78
C GLY A 98 -17.59 0.44 -6.52
#